data_AF-K9KFX5-F1
#
_entry.id   AF-K9KFX5-F1
#
_cell.length_a   1.000
_cell.length_b   1.000
_cell.length_c   1.000
_cell.angle_alpha   90.00
_cell.angle_beta   90.00
_cell.angle_gamma   90.00
#
_symmetry.space_group_name_H-M   'P 1'
#
loop_
_entity.id
_entity.type
_entity.pdbx_description
1 polymer ?
#
loop_
_entity_poly.entity_id
_entity_poly.type
_entity_poly.pdbx_seq_one_letter_code
_entity_poly.pdbx_strand_id
1 'polypeptide(L)'
;NVRNWISQLQMHAYCENPDIVLCGNKSDLEDQRVVKEEEARELAEKYGIPYFETSAANGANISQAIEMLLDLIMKRMERCVDKSWIPEGVVRSNGHTSADQLSEQKEKGACGC
;
A
#
# COMPACT_ATOMS: atom_id res chain seq x y z
N ASN A 1 -11.44 21.31 -0.96
CA ASN A 1 -12.11 20.42 0.01
C ASN A 1 -11.23 19.29 0.53
N VAL A 2 -10.59 18.46 -0.32
CA VAL A 2 -9.74 17.33 0.14
C VAL A 2 -8.65 17.76 1.12
N ARG A 3 -7.92 18.84 0.84
CA ARG A 3 -6.87 19.37 1.74
C ARG A 3 -7.39 19.68 3.15
N ASN A 4 -8.61 20.22 3.24
CA ASN A 4 -9.25 20.55 4.51
C ASN A 4 -9.61 19.26 5.27
N TRP A 5 -10.14 18.25 4.59
CA TRP A 5 -10.40 16.94 5.20
C TRP A 5 -9.13 16.28 5.74
N ILE A 6 -8.02 16.34 4.99
CA ILE A 6 -6.72 15.81 5.45
C ILE A 6 -6.26 16.55 6.71
N SER A 7 -6.32 17.88 6.72
CA SER A 7 -5.96 18.67 7.91
C SER A 7 -6.87 18.38 9.10
N GLN A 8 -8.17 18.19 8.88
CA GLN A 8 -9.11 17.84 9.95
C GLN A 8 -8.81 16.46 10.54
N LEU A 9 -8.45 15.48 9.70
CA LEU A 9 -8.01 14.16 10.16
C LEU A 9 -6.74 14.26 10.98
N GLN A 10 -5.74 15.03 10.52
CA GLN A 10 -4.48 15.22 11.27
C GLN A 10 -4.70 15.89 12.63
N MET A 11 -5.67 16.79 12.75
CA MET A 11 -5.95 17.51 14.00
C MET A 11 -6.80 16.73 15.00
N HIS A 12 -7.70 15.87 14.54
CA HIS A 12 -8.72 15.23 15.40
C HIS A 12 -8.62 13.70 15.45
N ALA A 13 -7.77 13.07 14.64
CA ALA A 13 -7.57 11.63 14.72
C ALA A 13 -6.89 11.26 16.05
N TYR A 14 -7.24 10.09 16.57
CA TYR A 14 -6.62 9.52 17.77
C TYR A 14 -5.12 9.26 17.61
N CYS A 15 -4.67 9.06 16.37
CA CYS A 15 -3.27 8.80 16.03
C CYS A 15 -2.68 10.02 15.31
N GLU A 16 -1.43 10.37 15.64
CA GLU A 16 -0.66 11.43 15.01
C GLU A 16 -0.50 11.22 13.49
N ASN A 17 -0.46 9.96 13.05
CA ASN A 17 -0.37 9.57 11.65
C ASN A 17 -1.41 8.48 11.33
N PRO A 18 -2.65 8.86 10.97
CA PRO A 18 -3.64 7.91 10.50
C PRO A 18 -3.28 7.35 9.11
N ASP A 19 -3.58 6.07 8.88
CA ASP A 19 -3.48 5.46 7.55
C ASP A 19 -4.62 6.00 6.68
N ILE A 20 -4.30 6.56 5.51
CA ILE A 20 -5.26 7.21 4.61
C ILE A 20 -5.04 6.68 3.19
N VAL A 21 -6.14 6.46 2.47
CA VAL A 21 -6.17 6.22 1.03
C VAL A 21 -7.11 7.25 0.39
N LEU A 22 -6.66 7.92 -0.66
CA LEU A 22 -7.48 8.88 -1.41
C LEU A 22 -8.22 8.17 -2.54
N CYS A 23 -9.54 8.32 -2.60
CA CYS A 23 -10.37 7.71 -3.64
C CYS A 23 -11.06 8.79 -4.48
N GLY A 24 -10.74 8.82 -5.78
CA GLY A 24 -11.52 9.55 -6.79
C GLY A 24 -12.73 8.72 -7.18
N ASN A 25 -13.84 8.87 -6.47
CA ASN A 25 -15.05 8.07 -6.72
C ASN A 25 -15.85 8.59 -7.94
N LYS A 26 -16.68 7.70 -8.50
CA LYS A 26 -17.49 7.91 -9.72
C LYS A 26 -16.68 8.00 -11.01
N SER A 27 -15.60 7.22 -11.11
CA SER A 27 -14.77 7.15 -12.31
C SER A 27 -15.52 6.62 -13.56
N ASP A 28 -16.71 6.05 -13.38
CA ASP A 28 -17.61 5.65 -14.47
C ASP A 28 -18.22 6.83 -15.24
N LEU A 29 -18.26 8.04 -14.65
CA LEU A 29 -18.83 9.24 -15.26
C LEU A 29 -17.75 10.10 -15.95
N GLU A 30 -17.00 9.50 -16.88
CA GLU A 30 -15.88 10.17 -17.57
C GLU A 30 -16.33 11.44 -18.31
N ASP A 31 -17.52 11.43 -18.93
CA ASP A 31 -18.08 12.60 -19.63
C ASP A 31 -18.39 13.79 -18.70
N GLN A 32 -18.50 13.54 -17.39
CA GLN A 32 -18.73 14.56 -16.36
C GLN A 32 -17.47 14.81 -15.51
N ARG A 33 -16.31 14.33 -15.95
CA ARG A 33 -15.05 14.51 -15.24
C ARG A 33 -14.68 15.99 -15.18
N VAL A 34 -14.59 16.52 -13.95
CA VAL A 34 -14.15 17.89 -13.67
C VAL A 34 -12.77 17.95 -13.03
N VAL A 35 -12.27 16.84 -12.49
CA VAL A 35 -10.93 16.70 -11.92
C VAL A 35 -10.14 15.73 -12.77
N LYS A 36 -9.00 16.17 -13.29
CA LYS A 36 -8.09 15.30 -14.03
C LYS A 36 -7.44 14.31 -13.05
N GLU A 37 -7.28 13.08 -13.49
CA GLU A 37 -6.62 12.03 -12.71
C GLU A 37 -5.25 12.46 -12.20
N GLU A 38 -4.46 13.13 -13.05
CA GLU A 38 -3.12 13.61 -12.70
C GLU A 38 -3.14 14.62 -11.55
N GLU A 39 -4.09 15.56 -11.53
CA GLU A 39 -4.19 16.54 -10.43
C GLU A 39 -4.50 15.85 -9.09
N ALA A 40 -5.36 14.82 -9.12
CA ALA A 40 -5.69 14.05 -7.93
C ALA A 40 -4.50 13.18 -7.47
N ARG A 41 -3.74 12.61 -8.41
CA ARG A 41 -2.52 11.85 -8.15
C ARG A 41 -1.44 12.72 -7.54
N GLU A 42 -1.13 13.86 -8.14
CA GLU A 42 -0.15 14.83 -7.62
C GLU A 42 -0.52 15.27 -6.20
N LEU A 43 -1.83 15.47 -5.94
CA LEU A 43 -2.30 15.81 -4.60
C LEU A 43 -2.03 14.66 -3.61
N ALA A 44 -2.30 13.42 -3.99
CA ALA A 44 -2.06 12.25 -3.14
C ALA A 44 -0.57 12.06 -2.85
N GLU A 45 0.29 12.19 -3.87
CA GLU A 45 1.75 12.13 -3.76
C GLU A 45 2.30 13.20 -2.81
N LYS A 46 1.76 14.42 -2.88
CA LYS A 46 2.14 15.51 -1.98
C LYS A 46 1.89 15.17 -0.50
N TYR A 47 0.84 14.40 -0.21
CA TYR A 47 0.55 13.94 1.15
C TYR A 47 1.15 12.57 1.47
N GLY A 48 1.81 11.92 0.51
CA GLY A 48 2.38 10.58 0.67
C GLY A 48 1.35 9.49 0.89
N ILE A 49 0.14 9.64 0.31
CA ILE A 49 -0.97 8.68 0.47
C ILE A 49 -1.28 7.98 -0.86
N PRO A 50 -1.72 6.70 -0.85
CA PRO A 50 -2.15 6.02 -2.07
C PRO A 50 -3.39 6.66 -2.70
N TYR A 51 -3.51 6.56 -4.02
CA TYR A 51 -4.65 7.06 -4.80
C TYR A 51 -5.28 5.97 -5.66
N PHE A 52 -6.62 5.94 -5.71
CA PHE A 52 -7.38 5.08 -6.62
C PHE A 52 -8.54 5.85 -7.26
N GLU A 53 -8.70 5.72 -8.58
CA GLU A 53 -9.95 6.03 -9.28
C GLU A 53 -10.93 4.88 -9.03
N THR A 54 -12.06 5.15 -8.38
CA THR A 54 -13.02 4.13 -7.96
C THR A 54 -14.40 4.41 -8.52
N SER A 55 -15.20 3.37 -8.71
CA SER A 55 -16.63 3.53 -8.97
C SER A 55 -17.42 2.60 -8.07
N ALA A 56 -18.14 3.20 -7.13
CA ALA A 56 -19.10 2.47 -6.30
C ALA A 56 -20.28 1.91 -7.12
N ALA A 57 -20.53 2.42 -8.33
CA ALA A 57 -21.65 1.98 -9.17
C ALA A 57 -21.36 0.63 -9.85
N ASN A 58 -20.14 0.43 -10.35
CA ASN A 58 -19.74 -0.80 -11.05
C ASN A 58 -18.71 -1.65 -10.26
N GLY A 59 -18.27 -1.19 -9.09
CA GLY A 59 -17.31 -1.87 -8.24
C GLY A 59 -15.84 -1.66 -8.61
N ALA A 60 -15.53 -0.85 -9.64
CA ALA A 60 -14.16 -0.65 -10.08
C ALA A 60 -13.27 -0.10 -8.95
N ASN A 61 -12.15 -0.79 -8.71
CA ASN A 61 -11.11 -0.44 -7.75
C ASN A 61 -11.54 -0.33 -6.28
N ILE A 62 -12.77 -0.72 -5.94
CA ILE A 62 -13.25 -0.68 -4.55
C ILE A 62 -12.49 -1.69 -3.69
N SER A 63 -12.36 -2.94 -4.15
CA SER A 63 -11.63 -3.97 -3.41
C SER A 63 -10.17 -3.59 -3.23
N GLN A 64 -9.48 -3.15 -4.29
CA GLN A 64 -8.07 -2.75 -4.21
C GLN A 64 -7.85 -1.56 -3.27
N ALA A 65 -8.74 -0.57 -3.26
CA ALA A 65 -8.63 0.57 -2.35
C ALA A 65 -8.80 0.15 -0.87
N ILE A 66 -9.72 -0.77 -0.59
CA ILE A 66 -9.94 -1.30 0.76
C ILE A 66 -8.77 -2.19 1.20
N GLU A 67 -8.33 -3.11 0.33
CA GLU A 67 -7.18 -3.99 0.58
C GLU A 67 -5.92 -3.17 0.88
N MET A 68 -5.65 -2.11 0.11
CA MET A 68 -4.53 -1.20 0.37
C MET A 68 -4.63 -0.55 1.75
N LEU A 69 -5.81 -0.08 2.15
CA LEU A 69 -6.00 0.50 3.48
C LEU A 69 -5.76 -0.54 4.59
N LEU A 70 -6.26 -1.76 4.41
CA LEU A 70 -6.04 -2.85 5.37
C LEU A 70 -4.56 -3.20 5.48
N ASP A 71 -3.84 -3.28 4.37
CA ASP A 71 -2.40 -3.55 4.33
C ASP A 71 -1.60 -2.47 5.09
N LEU A 72 -1.96 -1.19 4.94
CA LEU A 72 -1.33 -0.10 5.68
C LEU A 72 -1.52 -0.27 7.19
N ILE A 73 -2.75 -0.57 7.60
CA ILE A 73 -3.09 -0.79 9.02
C ILE A 73 -2.32 -2.00 9.57
N MET A 74 -2.31 -3.14 8.86
CA MET A 74 -1.60 -4.34 9.30
C MET A 74 -0.09 -4.08 9.44
N LYS A 75 0.54 -3.44 8.45
CA LYS A 75 1.96 -3.05 8.52
C LYS A 75 2.26 -2.11 9.68
N ARG A 76 1.34 -1.20 10.02
CA ARG A 76 1.48 -0.35 11.20
C ARG A 76 1.37 -1.16 12.49
N MET A 77 0.42 -2.08 12.59
CA MET A 77 0.26 -2.94 13.76
C MET A 77 1.51 -3.78 14.00
N GLU A 78 2.10 -4.39 12.97
CA GLU A 78 3.34 -5.18 13.08
C GLU A 78 4.52 -4.40 13.68
N ARG A 79 4.60 -3.09 13.40
CA ARG A 79 5.64 -2.19 13.95
C ARG A 79 5.37 -1.78 15.39
N CYS A 80 4.11 -1.77 15.81
CA CYS A 80 3.70 -1.42 17.17
C CYS A 80 3.66 -2.61 18.13
N VAL A 81 3.79 -3.85 17.63
CA VAL A 81 4.01 -5.02 18.50
C VAL A 81 5.43 -4.94 19.04
N ASP A 82 5.56 -4.49 20.28
CA ASP A 82 6.83 -4.45 20.97
C ASP A 82 7.36 -5.88 21.14
N LYS A 83 8.37 -6.25 20.35
CA LYS A 83 9.03 -7.57 20.40
C LYS A 83 9.87 -7.74 21.67
N SER A 84 9.96 -6.71 22.51
CA SER A 84 10.73 -6.67 23.75
C SER A 84 10.31 -7.71 24.79
N TRP A 85 9.08 -8.22 24.74
CA TRP A 85 8.60 -9.26 25.65
C TRP A 85 8.88 -10.71 25.17
N ILE A 86 9.31 -10.88 23.92
CA ILE A 86 9.52 -12.21 23.33
C ILE A 86 10.94 -12.69 23.70
N PRO A 87 11.10 -13.80 24.43
CA PRO A 87 12.42 -14.34 24.77
C PRO A 87 13.23 -14.62 23.50
N GLU A 88 14.51 -14.27 23.54
CA GLU A 88 15.48 -14.51 22.47
C GLU A 88 15.50 -16.02 22.16
N GLY A 89 14.97 -16.42 21.00
CA GLY A 89 14.89 -17.82 20.55
C GLY A 89 13.51 -18.35 20.11
N VAL A 90 12.42 -17.57 20.27
CA VAL A 90 11.06 -18.04 19.90
C VAL A 90 10.60 -17.59 18.51
N VAL A 91 11.31 -16.68 17.84
CA VAL A 91 10.96 -16.24 16.47
C VAL A 91 11.25 -17.36 15.46
N ARG A 92 10.25 -18.16 15.14
CA ARG A 92 10.22 -18.99 13.95
C ARG A 92 9.78 -18.12 12.77
N SER A 93 10.74 -17.74 11.94
CA SER A 93 10.50 -17.08 10.66
C SER A 93 9.79 -18.03 9.70
N ASN A 94 8.46 -18.03 9.70
CA ASN A 94 7.69 -18.59 8.59
C ASN A 94 7.38 -17.45 7.60
N GLY A 95 8.37 -17.13 6.78
CA GLY A 95 8.26 -16.21 5.65
C GLY A 95 8.69 -16.92 4.37
N HIS A 96 7.75 -17.05 3.45
CA HIS A 96 7.83 -17.73 2.16
C HIS A 96 9.14 -17.51 1.39
N THR A 97 9.77 -18.61 0.97
CA THR A 97 10.79 -18.63 -0.08
C THR A 97 10.08 -18.52 -1.43
N SER A 98 10.28 -17.40 -2.14
CA SER A 98 9.98 -17.32 -3.57
C SER A 98 11.21 -16.81 -4.30
N ALA A 99 11.79 -17.74 -5.06
CA ALA A 99 12.39 -17.58 -6.38
C ALA A 99 13.29 -16.35 -6.63
N ASP A 100 14.60 -16.58 -6.59
CA ASP A 100 15.52 -15.96 -7.56
C ASP A 100 16.83 -16.77 -7.63
N GLN A 101 16.88 -17.72 -8.57
CA GLN A 101 18.14 -18.22 -9.12
C GLN A 101 17.94 -18.57 -10.60
N LEU A 102 18.16 -17.59 -11.47
CA LEU A 102 18.50 -17.83 -12.87
C LEU A 102 19.83 -17.14 -13.20
N SER A 103 20.81 -18.01 -13.45
CA SER A 103 21.97 -17.89 -14.34
C SER A 103 22.96 -16.73 -14.16
N GLU A 104 24.21 -17.08 -13.81
CA GLU A 104 25.33 -17.09 -14.78
C GLU A 104 26.63 -17.54 -14.08
N GLN A 105 27.07 -18.78 -14.32
CA GLN A 105 28.48 -19.14 -14.17
C GLN A 105 28.94 -19.88 -15.42
N LYS A 106 29.76 -19.17 -16.19
CA LYS A 106 30.44 -19.60 -17.41
C LYS A 106 31.73 -20.33 -17.03
N GLU A 107 31.89 -21.54 -17.60
CA GLU A 107 33.15 -22.26 -17.90
C GLU A 107 34.00 -22.75 -16.69
N LYS A 108 34.60 -23.95 -16.61
CA LYS A 108 35.13 -24.93 -17.59
C LYS A 108 35.17 -26.34 -16.98
N GLY A 109 35.08 -27.37 -17.83
CA GLY A 109 36.10 -28.43 -17.84
C GLY A 109 35.74 -29.81 -17.28
N ALA A 110 35.69 -30.76 -18.23
CA ALA A 110 36.11 -32.16 -18.13
C ALA A 110 35.17 -33.20 -17.47
N CYS A 111 34.54 -33.97 -18.36
CA CYS A 111 33.95 -35.29 -18.16
C CYS A 111 35.03 -36.36 -17.88
N GLY A 112 34.71 -37.37 -17.07
CA GLY A 112 35.51 -38.58 -16.96
C GLY A 112 35.03 -39.57 -15.89
N CYS A 113 34.13 -40.47 -16.31
CA CYS A 113 33.86 -41.84 -15.83
C CYS A 113 33.47 -42.07 -14.36
#